data_AF-A0A6L4ZSS5-F1
#
_entry.id   AF-A0A6L4ZSS5-F1
#
_cell.length_a   1.000
_cell.length_b   1.000
_cell.length_c   1.000
_cell.angle_alpha   90.00
_cell.angle_beta   90.00
_cell.angle_gamma   90.00
#
_symmetry.space_group_name_H-M   'P 1'
#
loop_
_entity.id
_entity.type
_entity.pdbx_description
1 polymer ?
#
loop_
_entity_poly.entity_id
_entity_poly.type
_entity_poly.pdbx_seq_one_letter_code
_entity_poly.pdbx_strand_id
1 'polypeptide(L)'
;MNTTKTIKRHHKQFNKLNKLNKLNKLNNQKGFLAVVGIVIGVVLIAFAAMVLFLTLLVSSGTKKKSLDQDVGAKVTNNDTNNDPTNNDTNNIPTDNTTNQPYKPDEEQDLSTGYLVCVSLPGISANRTPALDVRVARRYLAVKQELDALGIPTVRFTWAFRTNCQQINIVPSGRNPKAKPGTSPHEAGRALDVVGLDPSSGAFRKNDWFTIVKVFQNHGWQWLAKKDPPHMHIDASQAGELSNLIWIQKAQADYKRGGPKGGCRGPECGS
;
A
#
# COMPACT_ATOMS: atom_id res chain seq x y z
N MET A 1 20.16 -53.57 -40.41
CA MET A 1 21.20 -52.51 -40.35
C MET A 1 20.55 -51.15 -40.60
N ASN A 2 20.09 -50.41 -39.58
CA ASN A 2 19.63 -49.01 -39.77
C ASN A 2 19.57 -48.15 -38.48
N THR A 3 19.88 -48.70 -37.31
CA THR A 3 19.80 -47.99 -36.02
C THR A 3 20.98 -47.05 -35.76
N THR A 4 22.16 -47.33 -36.31
CA THR A 4 23.40 -46.56 -36.03
C THR A 4 23.46 -45.20 -36.75
N LYS A 5 22.78 -45.05 -37.90
CA LYS A 5 22.74 -43.77 -38.64
C LYS A 5 21.83 -42.74 -37.97
N THR A 6 20.75 -43.18 -37.33
CA THR A 6 19.77 -42.31 -36.66
C THR A 6 20.36 -41.67 -35.40
N ILE A 7 21.09 -42.45 -34.58
CA ILE A 7 21.73 -41.96 -33.35
C ILE A 7 22.77 -40.87 -33.63
N LYS A 8 23.59 -41.03 -34.68
CA LYS A 8 24.59 -40.01 -35.07
C LYS A 8 23.94 -38.69 -35.54
N ARG A 9 22.76 -38.72 -36.16
CA ARG A 9 22.03 -37.51 -36.57
C ARG A 9 21.45 -36.75 -35.37
N HIS A 10 20.88 -37.45 -34.39
CA HIS A 10 20.36 -36.82 -33.17
C HIS A 10 21.46 -36.18 -32.32
N HIS A 11 22.62 -36.83 -32.21
CA HIS A 11 23.74 -36.27 -31.45
C HIS A 11 24.32 -34.99 -32.09
N LYS A 12 24.34 -34.92 -33.44
CA LYS A 12 24.78 -33.72 -34.16
C LYS A 12 23.77 -32.55 -34.02
N GLN A 13 22.47 -32.83 -33.97
CA GLN A 13 21.46 -31.80 -33.75
C GLN A 13 21.49 -31.25 -32.31
N PHE A 14 21.67 -32.11 -31.30
CA PHE A 14 21.75 -31.69 -29.91
C PHE A 14 22.94 -30.74 -29.65
N ASN A 15 24.11 -31.04 -30.22
CA ASN A 15 25.29 -30.18 -30.10
C ASN A 15 25.11 -28.82 -30.81
N LYS A 16 24.33 -28.76 -31.89
CA LYS A 16 24.01 -27.50 -32.59
C LYS A 16 23.07 -26.61 -31.75
N LEU A 17 22.07 -27.20 -31.10
CA LEU A 17 21.15 -26.49 -30.19
C LEU A 17 21.87 -25.93 -28.95
N ASN A 18 22.76 -26.71 -28.34
CA ASN A 18 23.55 -26.23 -27.19
C ASN A 18 24.45 -25.05 -27.55
N LYS A 19 25.02 -25.04 -28.76
CA LYS A 19 25.85 -23.92 -29.23
C LYS A 19 25.02 -22.65 -29.47
N LEU A 20 23.81 -22.79 -30.03
CA LEU A 20 22.88 -21.67 -30.24
C LEU A 20 22.37 -21.07 -28.92
N ASN A 21 22.02 -21.91 -27.94
CA ASN A 21 21.60 -21.44 -26.62
C ASN A 21 22.71 -20.68 -25.88
N LYS A 22 23.96 -21.11 -26.03
CA LYS A 22 25.12 -20.42 -25.45
C LYS A 22 25.36 -19.04 -26.09
N LEU A 23 25.17 -18.92 -27.41
CA LEU A 23 25.30 -17.65 -28.14
C LEU A 23 24.17 -16.66 -27.78
N ASN A 24 22.92 -17.12 -27.66
CA ASN A 24 21.81 -16.27 -27.22
C ASN A 24 22.00 -15.75 -25.78
N LYS A 25 22.54 -16.58 -24.88
CA LYS A 25 22.84 -16.15 -23.51
C LYS A 25 23.91 -15.06 -23.46
N LEU A 26 24.95 -15.16 -24.29
CA LEU A 26 26.01 -14.16 -24.41
C LEU A 26 25.52 -12.84 -25.02
N ASN A 27 24.64 -12.88 -26.03
CA ASN A 27 24.07 -11.66 -26.62
C ASN A 27 23.13 -10.93 -25.66
N ASN A 28 22.31 -11.66 -24.90
CA ASN A 28 21.44 -11.04 -23.88
C ASN A 28 22.24 -10.40 -22.74
N GLN A 29 23.39 -10.97 -22.37
CA GLN A 29 24.26 -10.40 -21.34
C GLN A 29 24.94 -9.10 -21.81
N LYS A 30 25.35 -9.01 -23.08
CA LYS A 30 25.90 -7.77 -23.66
C LYS A 30 24.83 -6.67 -23.78
N GLY A 31 23.60 -7.02 -24.18
CA GLY A 31 22.48 -6.09 -24.22
C GLY A 31 22.12 -5.52 -22.84
N PHE A 32 22.12 -6.37 -21.81
CA PHE A 32 21.87 -5.95 -20.43
C PHE A 32 22.93 -4.96 -19.92
N LEU A 33 24.22 -5.24 -20.16
CA LEU A 33 25.30 -4.33 -19.75
C LEU A 33 25.24 -2.97 -20.45
N ALA A 34 24.85 -2.93 -21.72
CA ALA A 34 24.67 -1.67 -22.45
C ALA A 34 23.54 -0.82 -21.86
N VAL A 35 22.40 -1.45 -21.50
CA VAL A 35 21.26 -0.75 -20.88
C VAL A 35 21.64 -0.22 -19.49
N VAL A 36 22.35 -1.02 -18.67
CA VAL A 36 22.83 -0.58 -17.35
C VAL A 36 23.78 0.62 -17.48
N GLY A 37 24.68 0.62 -18.46
CA GLY A 37 25.57 1.75 -18.73
C GLY A 37 24.84 3.05 -19.08
N ILE A 38 23.79 2.95 -19.92
CA ILE A 38 22.96 4.12 -20.29
C ILE A 38 22.23 4.68 -19.06
N VAL A 39 21.64 3.82 -18.22
CA VAL A 39 20.93 4.25 -17.02
C VAL A 39 21.87 4.96 -16.04
N ILE A 40 23.08 4.43 -15.82
CA ILE A 40 24.09 5.08 -14.97
C ILE A 40 24.47 6.45 -15.54
N GLY A 41 24.67 6.56 -16.86
CA GLY A 41 24.99 7.84 -17.51
C GLY A 41 23.91 8.90 -17.31
N VAL A 42 22.63 8.54 -17.46
CA VAL A 42 21.50 9.46 -17.26
C VAL A 42 21.42 9.95 -15.81
N VAL A 43 21.62 9.05 -14.84
CA VAL A 43 21.62 9.39 -13.41
C VAL A 43 22.75 10.37 -13.07
N LEU A 44 23.95 10.15 -13.60
CA LEU A 44 25.10 11.04 -13.36
C LEU A 44 24.88 12.44 -13.95
N ILE A 45 24.28 12.54 -15.15
CA ILE A 45 23.94 13.83 -15.77
C ILE A 45 22.90 14.57 -14.93
N ALA A 46 21.85 13.88 -14.48
CA ALA A 46 20.83 14.47 -13.61
C ALA A 46 21.41 14.97 -12.28
N PHE A 47 22.32 14.21 -11.69
CA PHE A 47 23.00 14.61 -10.45
C PHE A 47 23.88 15.84 -10.65
N ALA A 48 24.65 15.90 -11.74
CA ALA A 48 25.47 17.07 -12.08
C ALA A 48 24.60 18.32 -12.31
N ALA A 49 23.46 18.18 -13.00
CA ALA A 49 22.52 19.27 -13.20
C ALA A 49 21.88 19.77 -11.89
N MET A 50 21.54 18.86 -10.98
CA MET A 50 21.00 19.22 -9.66
C MET A 50 22.02 19.98 -8.81
N VAL A 51 23.28 19.53 -8.79
CA VAL A 51 24.36 20.23 -8.08
C VAL A 51 24.59 21.62 -8.66
N LEU A 52 24.57 21.77 -9.99
CA LEU A 52 24.69 23.07 -10.65
C LEU A 52 23.50 24.00 -10.33
N PHE A 53 22.29 23.45 -10.26
CA PHE A 53 21.10 24.23 -9.90
C PHE A 53 21.16 24.71 -8.44
N LEU A 54 21.61 23.86 -7.52
CA LEU A 54 21.81 24.21 -6.10
C LEU A 54 22.88 25.30 -5.92
N THR A 55 23.99 25.25 -6.65
CA THR A 55 25.03 26.29 -6.56
C THR A 55 24.56 27.65 -7.11
N LEU A 56 23.72 27.65 -8.15
CA LEU A 56 23.12 28.88 -8.67
C LEU A 56 22.11 29.52 -7.69
N LEU A 57 21.35 28.71 -6.95
CA LEU A 57 20.40 29.21 -5.94
C LEU A 57 21.09 29.79 -4.71
N VAL A 58 22.21 29.21 -4.26
CA VAL A 58 22.97 29.73 -3.11
C VAL A 58 23.67 31.06 -3.43
N SER A 59 23.99 31.32 -4.70
CA SER A 59 24.62 32.60 -5.13
C SER A 59 23.64 33.78 -5.26
N SER A 60 22.32 33.53 -5.14
CA SER A 60 21.28 34.54 -5.40
C SER A 60 20.71 35.22 -4.14
N GLY A 61 21.21 34.89 -2.95
CA GLY A 61 20.65 35.35 -1.66
C GLY A 61 21.29 36.60 -1.07
N THR A 62 21.15 37.78 -1.71
CA THR A 62 21.36 39.07 -1.01
C THR A 62 20.02 39.76 -0.70
N LYS A 63 19.92 40.22 0.56
CA LYS A 63 18.93 41.13 1.17
C LYS A 63 17.58 40.53 1.60
N LYS A 64 17.57 40.00 2.84
CA LYS A 64 16.37 39.91 3.68
C LYS A 64 16.14 41.27 4.37
N LYS A 65 15.13 42.02 3.95
CA LYS A 65 14.58 43.15 4.72
C LYS A 65 13.66 42.58 5.80
N SER A 66 13.96 42.93 7.05
CA SER A 66 13.07 42.76 8.19
C SER A 66 11.90 43.73 8.06
N LEU A 67 10.67 43.27 8.31
CA LEU A 67 9.56 44.14 8.67
C LEU A 67 8.67 43.36 9.64
N ASP A 68 8.72 43.79 10.90
CA ASP A 68 7.81 43.39 11.97
C ASP A 68 6.39 43.85 11.63
N GLN A 69 5.39 43.00 11.88
CA GLN A 69 4.06 43.47 12.25
C GLN A 69 3.33 42.47 13.15
N ASP A 70 3.33 42.90 14.40
CA ASP A 70 2.54 42.59 15.57
C ASP A 70 1.02 42.52 15.31
N VAL A 71 0.37 41.40 15.67
CA VAL A 71 -1.04 41.34 16.11
C VAL A 71 -1.20 40.17 17.08
N GLY A 72 -0.95 40.43 18.36
CA GLY A 72 -1.36 39.57 19.47
C GLY A 72 -2.84 39.74 19.81
N ALA A 73 -3.67 38.74 19.50
CA ALA A 73 -5.01 38.62 20.05
C ALA A 73 -4.96 37.81 21.36
N LYS A 74 -5.10 38.53 22.46
CA LYS A 74 -5.14 38.05 23.85
C LYS A 74 -6.54 37.48 24.13
N VAL A 75 -6.66 36.17 24.33
CA VAL A 75 -7.87 35.53 24.90
C VAL A 75 -7.58 35.22 26.37
N THR A 76 -8.28 35.92 27.25
CA THR A 76 -8.31 35.71 28.70
C THR A 76 -9.27 34.58 29.04
N ASN A 77 -8.78 33.48 29.64
CA ASN A 77 -9.60 32.53 30.38
C ASN A 77 -9.29 32.70 31.86
N ASN A 78 -10.27 33.18 32.63
CA ASN A 78 -10.31 33.00 34.08
C ASN A 78 -11.65 32.33 34.46
N ASP A 79 -11.47 31.14 35.01
CA ASP A 79 -12.10 30.60 36.21
C ASP A 79 -13.55 30.09 36.26
N THR A 80 -13.58 28.85 36.77
CA THR A 80 -14.48 28.26 37.79
C THR A 80 -15.91 27.91 37.40
N ASN A 81 -16.22 26.60 37.43
CA ASN A 81 -16.95 26.01 38.55
C ASN A 81 -16.98 24.47 38.49
N ASN A 82 -16.63 23.85 39.62
CA ASN A 82 -16.98 22.47 39.96
C ASN A 82 -18.42 22.48 40.52
N ASP A 83 -19.27 21.60 40.00
CA ASP A 83 -20.41 21.04 40.76
C ASP A 83 -20.67 19.59 40.27
N PRO A 84 -20.70 18.57 41.15
CA PRO A 84 -20.93 17.19 40.77
C PRO A 84 -22.41 16.81 40.94
N THR A 85 -23.16 16.75 39.84
CA THR A 85 -24.44 16.02 39.82
C THR A 85 -24.47 15.10 38.60
N ASN A 86 -24.16 13.84 38.88
CA ASN A 86 -24.24 12.71 37.98
C ASN A 86 -25.72 12.39 37.73
N ASN A 87 -26.17 12.56 36.48
CA ASN A 87 -27.41 11.97 35.98
C ASN A 87 -27.05 11.14 34.75
N ASP A 88 -27.20 9.83 34.91
CA ASP A 88 -27.12 8.84 33.84
C ASP A 88 -28.00 9.25 32.66
N THR A 89 -27.36 9.62 31.56
CA THR A 89 -28.01 9.63 30.26
C THR A 89 -27.07 9.02 29.24
N ASN A 90 -27.57 7.96 28.60
CA ASN A 90 -27.00 7.21 27.50
C ASN A 90 -26.19 8.06 26.52
N ASN A 91 -24.87 8.11 26.71
CA ASN A 91 -23.95 8.60 25.69
C ASN A 91 -23.19 7.40 25.14
N ILE A 92 -23.73 6.87 24.05
CA ILE A 92 -22.91 6.23 23.00
C ILE A 92 -21.77 7.22 22.73
N PRO A 93 -20.49 6.85 22.88
CA PRO A 93 -19.41 7.74 22.48
C PRO A 93 -19.49 7.87 20.96
N THR A 94 -20.07 8.96 20.47
CA THR A 94 -19.82 9.46 19.12
C THR A 94 -18.39 9.97 19.10
N ASP A 95 -17.44 9.03 19.06
CA ASP A 95 -16.03 9.30 18.87
C ASP A 95 -15.84 9.75 17.41
N ASN A 96 -15.89 11.06 17.20
CA ASN A 96 -15.70 11.74 15.93
C ASN A 96 -14.21 11.86 15.56
N THR A 97 -13.38 10.88 15.92
CA THR A 97 -11.96 10.84 15.54
C THR A 97 -11.72 10.23 14.16
N THR A 98 -12.77 9.80 13.45
CA THR A 98 -12.66 9.09 12.14
C THR A 98 -12.37 9.98 10.92
N ASN A 99 -12.22 11.29 11.08
CA ASN A 99 -11.96 12.22 9.97
C ASN A 99 -10.63 13.00 10.03
N GLN A 100 -9.76 12.71 11.00
CA GLN A 100 -8.44 13.35 11.00
C GLN A 100 -7.54 12.68 9.95
N PRO A 101 -6.98 13.44 8.98
CA PRO A 101 -5.96 12.93 8.09
C PRO A 101 -4.81 12.37 8.95
N TYR A 102 -4.39 11.13 8.67
CA TYR A 102 -3.21 10.56 9.30
C TYR A 102 -2.03 11.51 9.07
N LYS A 103 -1.58 12.19 10.12
CA LYS A 103 -0.37 12.99 10.12
C LYS A 103 0.76 12.04 10.48
N PRO A 104 1.67 11.70 9.56
CA PRO A 104 2.81 10.86 9.92
C PRO A 104 3.63 11.62 10.95
N ASP A 105 3.76 11.05 12.15
CA ASP A 105 4.73 11.53 13.11
C ASP A 105 6.12 11.43 12.46
N GLU A 106 6.82 12.55 12.29
CA GLU A 106 8.11 12.65 11.60
C GLU A 106 9.23 11.80 12.23
N GLU A 107 9.00 11.19 13.40
CA GLU A 107 9.97 10.36 14.13
C GLU A 107 9.62 8.86 14.23
N GLN A 108 8.49 8.39 13.70
CA GLN A 108 8.17 6.96 13.80
C GLN A 108 9.01 6.13 12.82
N ASP A 109 9.88 5.27 13.37
CA ASP A 109 10.73 4.33 12.66
C ASP A 109 9.91 3.43 11.70
N LEU A 110 9.86 3.85 10.44
CA LEU A 110 9.14 3.21 9.33
C LEU A 110 9.68 1.82 8.99
N SER A 111 10.79 1.40 9.59
CA SER A 111 11.39 0.09 9.37
C SER A 111 10.61 -1.06 10.00
N THR A 112 9.74 -0.78 10.97
CA THR A 112 9.10 -1.83 11.78
C THR A 112 7.73 -2.31 11.30
N GLY A 113 7.11 -1.64 10.32
CA GLY A 113 5.87 -2.12 9.68
C GLY A 113 4.75 -2.46 10.68
N TYR A 114 4.14 -1.43 11.26
CA TYR A 114 3.01 -1.57 12.18
C TYR A 114 1.67 -1.27 11.47
N LEU A 115 0.59 -1.76 12.06
CA LEU A 115 -0.77 -1.57 11.56
C LEU A 115 -1.34 -0.23 12.05
N VAL A 116 -2.02 0.47 11.16
CA VAL A 116 -2.77 1.70 11.47
C VAL A 116 -4.23 1.56 11.08
N CYS A 117 -5.15 2.13 11.86
CA CYS A 117 -6.55 2.22 11.47
C CYS A 117 -6.69 3.15 10.26
N VAL A 118 -7.54 2.75 9.32
CA VAL A 118 -7.81 3.51 8.09
C VAL A 118 -9.32 3.56 7.87
N SER A 119 -9.83 4.72 7.46
CA SER A 119 -11.24 4.85 7.07
C SER A 119 -11.48 4.10 5.75
N LEU A 120 -12.15 2.95 5.84
CA LEU A 120 -12.47 2.07 4.71
C LEU A 120 -13.97 1.80 4.67
N PRO A 121 -14.75 2.65 3.97
CA PRO A 121 -16.20 2.51 3.88
C PRO A 121 -16.62 1.09 3.45
N GLY A 122 -17.58 0.50 4.17
CA GLY A 122 -18.02 -0.89 3.94
C GLY A 122 -17.31 -1.95 4.78
N ILE A 123 -16.24 -1.60 5.50
CA ILE A 123 -15.60 -2.46 6.49
C ILE A 123 -16.02 -2.00 7.89
N SER A 124 -16.69 -2.87 8.64
CA SER A 124 -17.02 -2.63 10.06
C SER A 124 -15.97 -3.25 10.99
N ALA A 125 -16.02 -2.94 12.28
CA ALA A 125 -15.07 -3.46 13.29
C ALA A 125 -14.90 -4.99 13.26
N ASN A 126 -15.91 -5.76 12.85
CA ASN A 126 -15.83 -7.23 12.70
C ASN A 126 -14.76 -7.69 11.67
N ARG A 127 -14.28 -6.78 10.82
CA ARG A 127 -13.20 -6.99 9.86
C ARG A 127 -12.23 -5.83 10.04
N THR A 128 -11.07 -6.05 10.64
CA THR A 128 -10.13 -5.00 11.05
C THR A 128 -9.82 -4.00 9.90
N PRO A 129 -10.35 -2.75 9.88
CA PRO A 129 -10.06 -1.78 8.84
C PRO A 129 -8.68 -1.15 9.10
N ALA A 130 -7.65 -1.96 8.97
CA ALA A 130 -6.27 -1.57 9.19
C ALA A 130 -5.39 -1.98 8.02
N LEU A 131 -4.31 -1.23 7.83
CA LEU A 131 -3.27 -1.48 6.84
C LEU A 131 -1.90 -1.29 7.51
N ASP A 132 -0.86 -1.90 6.94
CA ASP A 132 0.51 -1.50 7.25
C ASP A 132 0.68 0.00 6.94
N VAL A 133 1.35 0.76 7.79
CA VAL A 133 1.50 2.22 7.65
C VAL A 133 2.01 2.65 6.26
N ARG A 134 2.91 1.88 5.65
CA ARG A 134 3.45 2.17 4.31
C ARG A 134 2.38 1.99 3.23
N VAL A 135 1.50 1.01 3.42
CA VAL A 135 0.37 0.73 2.53
C VAL A 135 -0.75 1.76 2.75
N ALA A 136 -1.01 2.16 4.00
CA ALA A 136 -1.98 3.19 4.34
C ALA A 136 -1.65 4.53 3.66
N ARG A 137 -0.37 4.92 3.60
CA ARG A 137 0.08 6.13 2.88
C ARG A 137 -0.22 6.05 1.38
N ARG A 138 0.01 4.90 0.76
CA ARG A 138 -0.34 4.68 -0.66
C ARG A 138 -1.84 4.74 -0.89
N TYR A 139 -2.62 4.17 0.04
CA TYR A 139 -4.07 4.25 -0.02
C TYR A 139 -4.57 5.71 0.12
N LEU A 140 -3.98 6.51 1.01
CA LEU A 140 -4.33 7.92 1.14
C LEU A 140 -4.10 8.70 -0.16
N ALA A 141 -2.99 8.45 -0.85
CA ALA A 141 -2.71 9.05 -2.16
C ALA A 141 -3.73 8.62 -3.22
N VAL A 142 -4.12 7.33 -3.23
CA VAL A 142 -5.22 6.83 -4.08
C VAL A 142 -6.52 7.58 -3.78
N LYS A 143 -6.89 7.72 -2.50
CA LYS A 143 -8.12 8.41 -2.11
C LYS A 143 -8.11 9.86 -2.60
N GLN A 144 -7.00 10.58 -2.38
CA GLN A 144 -6.86 11.97 -2.81
C GLN A 144 -7.00 12.14 -4.33
N GLU A 145 -6.41 11.23 -5.12
CA GLU A 145 -6.54 11.28 -6.58
C GLU A 145 -7.96 10.95 -7.04
N LEU A 146 -8.64 9.99 -6.41
CA LEU A 146 -10.05 9.68 -6.70
C LEU A 146 -10.97 10.86 -6.36
N ASP A 147 -10.76 11.50 -5.20
CA ASP A 147 -11.50 12.69 -4.79
C ASP A 147 -11.30 13.82 -5.82
N ALA A 148 -10.06 14.04 -6.28
CA ALA A 148 -9.73 15.06 -7.29
C ALA A 148 -10.36 14.77 -8.67
N LEU A 149 -10.58 13.50 -9.01
CA LEU A 149 -11.27 13.07 -10.22
C LEU A 149 -12.81 13.10 -10.08
N GLY A 150 -13.34 13.47 -8.92
CA GLY A 150 -14.78 13.43 -8.63
C GLY A 150 -15.34 12.02 -8.65
N ILE A 151 -14.51 11.00 -8.42
CA ILE A 151 -14.98 9.61 -8.29
C ILE A 151 -15.63 9.47 -6.90
N PRO A 152 -16.86 8.93 -6.82
CA PRO A 152 -17.53 8.74 -5.55
C PRO A 152 -16.74 7.84 -4.58
N THR A 153 -17.14 7.85 -3.31
CA THR A 153 -16.43 7.08 -2.28
C THR A 153 -16.42 5.58 -2.60
N VAL A 154 -15.24 4.99 -2.58
CA VAL A 154 -15.04 3.57 -2.85
C VAL A 154 -15.37 2.73 -1.62
N ARG A 155 -16.01 1.57 -1.82
CA ARG A 155 -16.33 0.59 -0.76
C ARG A 155 -15.43 -0.62 -0.78
N PHE A 156 -15.17 -1.14 0.41
CA PHE A 156 -14.27 -2.25 0.67
C PHE A 156 -14.97 -3.37 1.44
N THR A 157 -14.51 -4.61 1.28
CA THR A 157 -14.99 -5.76 2.07
C THR A 157 -13.93 -6.39 2.95
N TRP A 158 -12.65 -6.27 2.59
CA TRP A 158 -11.52 -6.79 3.34
C TRP A 158 -10.32 -5.86 3.24
N ALA A 159 -9.56 -5.79 4.36
CA ALA A 159 -8.29 -5.09 4.48
C ALA A 159 -7.31 -6.03 5.22
N PHE A 160 -6.77 -5.63 6.37
CA PHE A 160 -6.05 -6.56 7.23
C PHE A 160 -6.94 -7.73 7.70
N ARG A 161 -6.38 -8.94 7.66
CA ARG A 161 -6.97 -10.14 8.26
C ARG A 161 -6.07 -10.70 9.33
N THR A 162 -6.62 -10.97 10.50
CA THR A 162 -5.95 -11.83 11.48
C THR A 162 -5.82 -13.24 10.91
N ASN A 163 -4.87 -14.02 11.42
CA ASN A 163 -4.77 -15.45 11.08
C ASN A 163 -6.12 -16.17 11.36
N CYS A 164 -6.80 -15.78 12.43
CA CYS A 164 -8.14 -16.28 12.75
C CYS A 164 -9.16 -16.03 11.64
N GLN A 165 -9.27 -14.78 11.19
CA GLN A 165 -10.15 -14.40 10.08
C GLN A 165 -9.76 -15.14 8.79
N GLN A 166 -8.46 -15.37 8.54
CA GLN A 166 -8.00 -16.13 7.38
C GLN A 166 -8.42 -17.60 7.44
N ILE A 167 -8.33 -18.24 8.61
CA ILE A 167 -8.76 -19.63 8.81
C ILE A 167 -10.27 -19.75 8.61
N ASN A 168 -11.04 -18.82 9.18
CA ASN A 168 -12.49 -18.91 9.24
C ASN A 168 -13.23 -18.24 8.07
N ILE A 169 -12.52 -17.63 7.11
CA ILE A 169 -13.20 -17.03 5.96
C ILE A 169 -13.91 -18.12 5.16
N VAL A 170 -15.22 -17.95 5.00
CA VAL A 170 -16.07 -18.78 4.14
C VAL A 170 -15.87 -18.30 2.70
N PRO A 171 -15.62 -19.19 1.74
CA PRO A 171 -15.51 -18.81 0.33
C PRO A 171 -16.78 -18.09 -0.14
N SER A 172 -16.62 -16.93 -0.79
CA SER A 172 -17.72 -16.28 -1.50
C SER A 172 -17.55 -16.47 -3.00
N GLY A 173 -18.43 -17.25 -3.63
CA GLY A 173 -18.43 -17.46 -5.08
C GLY A 173 -17.23 -18.27 -5.59
N ARG A 174 -16.57 -17.80 -6.66
CA ARG A 174 -15.46 -18.49 -7.35
C ARG A 174 -14.06 -18.05 -6.91
N ASN A 175 -13.94 -17.17 -5.92
CA ASN A 175 -12.64 -16.60 -5.56
C ASN A 175 -11.81 -17.61 -4.72
N PRO A 176 -10.59 -17.96 -5.16
CA PRO A 176 -9.79 -18.96 -4.47
C PRO A 176 -9.30 -18.43 -3.12
N LYS A 177 -9.60 -19.16 -2.04
CA LYS A 177 -9.11 -18.86 -0.69
C LYS A 177 -7.61 -19.09 -0.61
N ALA A 178 -6.86 -18.05 -0.21
CA ALA A 178 -5.46 -18.19 0.18
C ALA A 178 -5.34 -19.02 1.47
N LYS A 179 -4.32 -19.87 1.57
CA LYS A 179 -4.03 -20.60 2.82
C LYS A 179 -3.58 -19.61 3.91
N PRO A 180 -3.84 -19.88 5.20
CA PRO A 180 -3.25 -19.10 6.29
C PRO A 180 -1.73 -18.98 6.16
N GLY A 181 -1.20 -17.81 6.50
CA GLY A 181 0.22 -17.47 6.34
C GLY A 181 0.64 -17.16 4.90
N THR A 182 -0.30 -17.02 3.97
CA THR A 182 0.02 -16.75 2.55
C THR A 182 -0.71 -15.55 1.98
N SER A 183 -1.77 -15.06 2.65
CA SER A 183 -2.57 -13.98 2.09
C SER A 183 -1.90 -12.61 2.27
N PRO A 184 -1.86 -11.76 1.22
CA PRO A 184 -1.50 -10.35 1.36
C PRO A 184 -2.33 -9.60 2.42
N HIS A 185 -3.58 -10.00 2.64
CA HIS A 185 -4.43 -9.41 3.68
C HIS A 185 -3.87 -9.66 5.10
N GLU A 186 -3.21 -10.80 5.32
CA GLU A 186 -2.61 -11.11 6.63
C GLU A 186 -1.38 -10.25 6.96
N ALA A 187 -0.84 -9.53 5.97
CA ALA A 187 0.25 -8.56 6.12
C ALA A 187 -0.26 -7.11 6.14
N GLY A 188 -1.58 -6.87 6.05
CA GLY A 188 -2.13 -5.51 5.99
C GLY A 188 -1.76 -4.77 4.70
N ARG A 189 -1.45 -5.51 3.62
CA ARG A 189 -0.97 -4.96 2.34
C ARG A 189 -1.94 -5.16 1.17
N ALA A 190 -3.20 -5.46 1.47
CA ALA A 190 -4.22 -5.69 0.47
C ALA A 190 -5.58 -5.14 0.87
N LEU A 191 -6.39 -4.84 -0.16
CA LEU A 191 -7.75 -4.33 -0.07
C LEU A 191 -8.61 -5.06 -1.09
N ASP A 192 -9.83 -5.43 -0.69
CA ASP A 192 -10.85 -5.92 -1.62
C ASP A 192 -11.86 -4.81 -1.88
N VAL A 193 -11.82 -4.26 -3.10
CA VAL A 193 -12.69 -3.18 -3.57
C VAL A 193 -13.94 -3.76 -4.23
N VAL A 194 -15.12 -3.46 -3.69
CA VAL A 194 -16.37 -4.08 -4.16
C VAL A 194 -17.31 -3.16 -4.93
N GLY A 195 -17.01 -1.86 -4.96
CA GLY A 195 -17.81 -0.90 -5.71
C GLY A 195 -17.71 0.50 -5.11
N LEU A 196 -18.71 1.32 -5.40
CA LEU A 196 -18.88 2.65 -4.83
C LEU A 196 -19.89 2.62 -3.68
N ASP A 197 -19.87 3.65 -2.83
CA ASP A 197 -20.85 3.85 -1.79
C ASP A 197 -22.24 4.08 -2.41
N PRO A 198 -23.27 3.27 -2.08
CA PRO A 198 -24.63 3.45 -2.60
C PRO A 198 -25.19 4.85 -2.36
N SER A 199 -24.76 5.51 -1.28
CA SER A 199 -25.18 6.87 -0.94
C SER A 199 -24.55 7.94 -1.85
N SER A 200 -23.51 7.58 -2.59
CA SER A 200 -22.72 8.50 -3.42
C SER A 200 -23.06 8.46 -4.92
N GLY A 201 -24.11 7.70 -5.29
CA GLY A 201 -24.66 7.65 -6.65
C GLY A 201 -24.48 6.31 -7.36
N ALA A 202 -24.95 6.23 -8.61
CA ALA A 202 -24.91 5.00 -9.41
C ALA A 202 -23.50 4.69 -9.92
N PHE A 203 -23.07 3.44 -9.74
CA PHE A 203 -21.79 2.94 -10.24
C PHE A 203 -21.75 2.90 -11.77
N ARG A 204 -20.89 3.72 -12.40
CA ARG A 204 -20.67 3.60 -13.86
C ARG A 204 -19.60 2.55 -14.11
N LYS A 205 -19.81 1.70 -15.10
CA LYS A 205 -18.84 0.64 -15.48
C LYS A 205 -17.43 1.18 -15.76
N ASN A 206 -17.32 2.42 -16.26
CA ASN A 206 -16.04 3.08 -16.53
C ASN A 206 -15.33 3.58 -15.25
N ASP A 207 -16.06 3.80 -14.16
CA ASP A 207 -15.49 4.22 -12.89
C ASP A 207 -14.58 3.12 -12.33
N TRP A 208 -14.94 1.84 -12.51
CA TRP A 208 -14.11 0.71 -12.09
C TRP A 208 -12.69 0.76 -12.67
N PHE A 209 -12.57 0.91 -13.99
CA PHE A 209 -11.26 0.93 -14.65
C PHE A 209 -10.44 2.17 -14.28
N THR A 210 -11.12 3.29 -14.02
CA THR A 210 -10.48 4.50 -13.50
C THR A 210 -9.93 4.24 -12.09
N ILE A 211 -10.73 3.66 -11.20
CA ILE A 211 -10.32 3.28 -9.84
C ILE A 211 -9.09 2.36 -9.91
N VAL A 212 -9.16 1.27 -10.66
CA VAL A 212 -8.04 0.33 -10.87
C VAL A 212 -6.78 1.08 -11.33
N LYS A 213 -6.91 1.98 -12.30
CA LYS A 213 -5.77 2.73 -12.85
C LYS A 213 -5.14 3.64 -11.79
N VAL A 214 -5.95 4.34 -10.99
CA VAL A 214 -5.44 5.17 -9.89
C VAL A 214 -4.70 4.30 -8.87
N PHE A 215 -5.27 3.16 -8.46
CA PHE A 215 -4.57 2.19 -7.61
C PHE A 215 -3.21 1.79 -8.20
N GLN A 216 -3.17 1.44 -9.49
CA GLN A 216 -1.93 1.05 -10.18
C GLN A 216 -0.89 2.19 -10.24
N ASN A 217 -1.31 3.43 -10.44
CA ASN A 217 -0.42 4.61 -10.42
C ASN A 217 0.30 4.74 -9.07
N HIS A 218 -0.34 4.34 -7.98
CA HIS A 218 0.23 4.35 -6.62
C HIS A 218 0.93 3.04 -6.22
N GLY A 219 1.21 2.19 -7.21
CA GLY A 219 2.00 0.97 -7.07
C GLY A 219 1.22 -0.27 -6.68
N TRP A 220 -0.11 -0.23 -6.67
CA TRP A 220 -0.95 -1.41 -6.38
C TRP A 220 -1.05 -2.34 -7.58
N GLN A 221 -1.16 -3.63 -7.30
CA GLN A 221 -1.39 -4.68 -8.26
C GLN A 221 -2.82 -5.19 -8.16
N TRP A 222 -3.42 -5.45 -9.33
CA TRP A 222 -4.79 -5.89 -9.46
C TRP A 222 -4.86 -7.33 -9.99
N LEU A 223 -5.63 -8.20 -9.32
CA LEU A 223 -5.81 -9.60 -9.73
C LEU A 223 -6.98 -9.85 -10.69
N ALA A 224 -7.38 -8.83 -11.47
CA ALA A 224 -8.35 -8.82 -12.56
C ALA A 224 -9.22 -10.07 -12.81
N LYS A 225 -8.62 -11.17 -13.31
CA LYS A 225 -9.35 -12.40 -13.70
C LYS A 225 -9.49 -13.43 -12.57
N LYS A 226 -8.57 -13.43 -11.61
CA LYS A 226 -8.49 -14.43 -10.53
C LYS A 226 -9.27 -13.99 -9.30
N ASP A 227 -9.19 -12.70 -9.00
CA ASP A 227 -9.86 -12.08 -7.87
C ASP A 227 -10.12 -10.60 -8.21
N PRO A 228 -11.21 -10.31 -8.95
CA PRO A 228 -11.51 -8.96 -9.43
C PRO A 228 -11.54 -7.86 -8.36
N PRO A 229 -12.02 -8.05 -7.11
CA PRO A 229 -11.97 -6.98 -6.12
C PRO A 229 -10.56 -6.70 -5.58
N HIS A 230 -9.61 -7.63 -5.74
CA HIS A 230 -8.38 -7.65 -4.96
C HIS A 230 -7.29 -6.71 -5.52
N MET A 231 -6.83 -5.81 -4.64
CA MET A 231 -5.68 -4.92 -4.82
C MET A 231 -4.63 -5.21 -3.75
N HIS A 232 -3.35 -5.28 -4.12
CA HIS A 232 -2.27 -5.40 -3.12
C HIS A 232 -0.97 -4.70 -3.53
N ILE A 233 -0.11 -4.46 -2.54
CA ILE A 233 1.27 -4.00 -2.74
C ILE A 233 2.21 -5.20 -2.63
N ASP A 234 3.14 -5.37 -3.57
CA ASP A 234 4.14 -6.43 -3.49
C ASP A 234 5.11 -6.22 -2.32
N ALA A 235 5.54 -7.33 -1.70
CA ALA A 235 6.49 -7.29 -0.58
C ALA A 235 7.76 -6.49 -0.90
N SER A 236 8.31 -6.72 -2.10
CA SER A 236 9.52 -6.05 -2.58
C SER A 236 9.34 -4.54 -2.74
N GLN A 237 8.14 -4.07 -3.12
CA GLN A 237 7.86 -2.64 -3.30
C GLN A 237 7.84 -1.85 -1.97
N ALA A 238 7.78 -2.57 -0.84
CA ALA A 238 7.84 -1.99 0.50
C ALA A 238 9.13 -2.33 1.25
N GLY A 239 10.12 -2.91 0.57
CA GLY A 239 11.41 -3.28 1.15
C GLY A 239 11.37 -4.53 2.03
N GLU A 240 10.32 -5.36 1.94
CA GLU A 240 10.21 -6.58 2.73
C GLU A 240 10.86 -7.78 2.02
N LEU A 241 11.58 -8.59 2.80
CA LEU A 241 12.33 -9.74 2.31
C LEU A 241 11.43 -10.86 1.78
N SER A 242 10.26 -11.03 2.38
CA SER A 242 9.27 -11.99 1.92
C SER A 242 7.87 -11.63 2.42
N ASN A 243 6.84 -12.17 1.74
CA ASN A 243 5.47 -12.08 2.21
C ASN A 243 5.29 -12.68 3.60
N LEU A 244 5.92 -13.82 3.87
CA LEU A 244 5.78 -14.52 5.16
C LEU A 244 6.31 -13.67 6.32
N ILE A 245 7.47 -13.03 6.15
CA ILE A 245 8.05 -12.14 7.16
C ILE A 245 7.10 -10.96 7.43
N TRP A 246 6.52 -10.38 6.38
CA TRP A 246 5.60 -9.26 6.54
C TRP A 246 4.31 -9.68 7.26
N ILE A 247 3.76 -10.85 6.92
CA ILE A 247 2.62 -11.43 7.64
C ILE A 247 2.98 -11.60 9.13
N GLN A 248 4.14 -12.18 9.44
CA GLN A 248 4.57 -12.39 10.82
C GLN A 248 4.66 -11.07 11.60
N LYS A 249 5.24 -10.01 11.00
CA LYS A 249 5.32 -8.68 11.61
C LYS A 249 3.93 -8.10 11.89
N ALA A 250 3.04 -8.11 10.89
CA ALA A 250 1.68 -7.57 11.04
C ALA A 250 0.85 -8.33 12.08
N GLN A 251 0.93 -9.67 12.10
CA GLN A 251 0.25 -10.49 13.12
C GLN A 251 0.85 -10.28 14.52
N ALA A 252 2.17 -10.11 14.63
CA ALA A 252 2.82 -9.81 15.91
C ALA A 252 2.42 -8.42 16.43
N ASP A 253 2.38 -7.42 15.55
CA ASP A 253 1.91 -6.08 15.88
C ASP A 253 0.47 -6.10 16.39
N TYR A 254 -0.41 -6.79 15.67
CA TYR A 254 -1.80 -7.00 16.09
C TYR A 254 -1.91 -7.59 17.50
N LYS A 255 -1.15 -8.65 17.80
CA LYS A 255 -1.14 -9.31 19.12
C LYS A 255 -0.64 -8.42 20.25
N ARG A 256 0.33 -7.53 20.00
CA ARG A 256 0.92 -6.64 21.03
C ARG A 256 0.03 -5.48 21.45
N GLY A 257 -1.10 -5.26 20.79
CA GLY A 257 -1.91 -4.05 20.99
C GLY A 257 -2.56 -3.58 19.69
N GLY A 258 -1.98 -3.94 18.55
CA GLY A 258 -2.51 -3.67 17.23
C GLY A 258 -2.75 -2.19 16.93
N PRO A 259 -3.50 -1.90 15.86
CA PRO A 259 -3.84 -0.52 15.53
C PRO A 259 -4.70 0.08 16.66
N LYS A 260 -4.24 1.21 17.21
CA LYS A 260 -4.96 1.98 18.25
C LYS A 260 -6.21 2.64 17.64
N GLY A 261 -7.28 2.83 18.42
CA GLY A 261 -8.48 3.55 17.99
C GLY A 261 -9.66 2.67 17.57
N GLY A 262 -9.87 1.53 18.25
CA GLY A 262 -11.12 0.76 18.15
C GLY A 262 -11.35 -0.01 16.85
N CYS A 263 -10.39 -0.03 15.91
CA CYS A 263 -10.53 -0.76 14.66
C CYS A 263 -10.07 -2.23 14.73
N ARG A 264 -9.90 -2.80 15.94
CA ARG A 264 -9.53 -4.21 16.10
C ARG A 264 -10.73 -5.11 15.84
N GLY A 265 -10.53 -6.09 14.96
CA GLY A 265 -11.49 -7.16 14.75
C GLY A 265 -11.41 -8.27 15.80
N PRO A 266 -12.24 -9.30 15.65
CA PRO A 266 -12.24 -10.44 16.56
C PRO A 266 -10.92 -11.22 16.49
N GLU A 267 -10.46 -11.66 17.67
CA GLU A 267 -9.45 -12.71 17.82
C GLU A 267 -10.11 -14.09 17.84
N CYS A 268 -9.32 -15.15 17.62
CA CYS A 268 -9.82 -16.50 17.82
C CYS A 268 -9.93 -16.76 19.32
N GLY A 269 -11.17 -16.83 19.82
CA GLY A 269 -11.50 -17.19 21.21
C GLY A 269 -11.44 -16.02 22.18
N SER A 270 -12.56 -15.31 22.30
CA SER A 270 -13.03 -14.72 23.56
C SER A 270 -14.18 -15.56 24.08
#